data_AF-A0AAT9HIU3-F1
#
_entry.id   AF-A0AAT9HIU3-F1
#
_cell.length_a   1.000
_cell.length_b   1.000
_cell.length_c   1.000
_cell.angle_alpha   90.00
_cell.angle_beta   90.00
_cell.angle_gamma   90.00
#
_symmetry.space_group_name_H-M   'P 1'
#
loop_
_entity.id
_entity.type
_entity.pdbx_description
1 polymer ?
#
loop_
_entity_poly.entity_id
_entity_poly.type
_entity_poly.pdbx_seq_one_letter_code
_entity_poly.pdbx_strand_id
1 'polypeptide(L)'
;MYVRSFADGDGDGTGDLAGVRARLGYLAELGVDALWFNPWYLSPMKDGGYDVADYRAIDPAFGTLAEAEKLIAEARELGIRTIVDIVPNHVSDQHPWFRAALTGGPERELFHFRPGRGEHGELPPNDWRSEFGGPAWTRLPDGDWYLHLFAPEQPDLNWAHPAVRQEHEDILRFWFERGVAGVRIDSAALPAKDPGCRTSPRAATRTPMSTATNSTTSTGAGVPSPTSTRASSSARSGSPTPNASPAICAPTNCTPRSTSPS
;
A
#
# COMPACT_ATOMS: atom_id res chain seq x y z
N MET A 1 6.83 -2.49 14.59
CA MET A 1 5.95 -3.44 15.28
C MET A 1 4.98 -4.02 14.29
N TYR A 2 5.28 -5.23 13.83
CA TYR A 2 4.35 -6.02 13.03
C TYR A 2 3.54 -6.89 14.01
N VAL A 3 2.36 -6.40 14.39
CA VAL A 3 1.56 -6.92 15.53
C VAL A 3 1.36 -8.43 15.41
N ARG A 4 0.92 -8.86 14.23
CA ARG A 4 0.60 -10.24 13.87
C ARG A 4 1.69 -11.27 14.20
N SER A 5 2.95 -10.87 14.28
CA SER A 5 4.07 -11.82 14.47
C SER A 5 4.95 -11.48 15.67
N PHE A 6 4.51 -10.58 16.55
CA PHE A 6 5.32 -10.18 17.70
C PHE A 6 5.08 -11.03 18.94
N ALA A 7 3.87 -10.99 19.48
CA ALA A 7 3.50 -11.71 20.68
C ALA A 7 1.99 -11.95 20.68
N ASP A 8 1.62 -13.21 20.88
CA ASP A 8 0.25 -13.68 21.01
C ASP A 8 -0.16 -13.59 22.50
N GLY A 9 -1.24 -12.85 22.78
CA GLY A 9 -1.74 -12.55 24.11
C GLY A 9 -2.94 -13.39 24.53
N ASP A 10 -3.67 -13.99 23.59
CA ASP A 10 -4.88 -14.79 23.84
C ASP A 10 -4.77 -16.28 23.48
N GLY A 11 -3.67 -16.68 22.83
CA GLY A 11 -3.32 -18.05 22.50
C GLY A 11 -3.90 -18.56 21.19
N ASP A 12 -4.40 -17.69 20.31
CA ASP A 12 -4.99 -18.07 19.02
C ASP A 12 -3.96 -18.36 17.91
N GLY A 13 -2.67 -18.12 18.18
CA GLY A 13 -1.54 -18.30 17.25
C GLY A 13 -1.18 -17.05 16.44
N THR A 14 -1.86 -15.93 16.65
CA THR A 14 -1.64 -14.64 16.02
C THR A 14 -1.19 -13.62 17.06
N GLY A 15 -0.22 -12.77 16.71
CA GLY A 15 0.16 -11.68 17.60
C GLY A 15 -0.91 -10.59 17.66
N ASP A 16 -1.14 -10.05 18.86
CA ASP A 16 -2.22 -9.11 19.18
C ASP A 16 -1.76 -7.98 20.12
N LEU A 17 -2.65 -7.02 20.40
CA LEU A 17 -2.32 -5.87 21.27
C LEU A 17 -2.11 -6.26 22.74
N ALA A 18 -2.77 -7.31 23.24
CA ALA A 18 -2.57 -7.80 24.60
C ALA A 18 -1.17 -8.42 24.74
N GLY A 19 -0.71 -9.16 23.74
CA GLY A 19 0.64 -9.70 23.66
C GLY A 19 1.70 -8.60 23.59
N VAL A 20 1.45 -7.52 22.83
CA VAL A 20 2.36 -6.35 22.83
C VAL A 20 2.41 -5.70 24.21
N ARG A 21 1.26 -5.46 24.84
CA ARG A 21 1.17 -4.87 26.19
C ARG A 21 1.96 -5.68 27.22
N ALA A 22 1.84 -7.01 27.19
CA ALA A 22 2.60 -7.92 28.06
C ALA A 22 4.13 -7.84 27.88
N ARG A 23 4.61 -7.28 26.77
CA ARG A 23 6.04 -7.10 26.46
C ARG A 23 6.54 -5.67 26.61
N LEU A 24 5.70 -4.71 27.00
CA LEU A 24 6.12 -3.31 27.17
C LEU A 24 7.24 -3.16 28.21
N GLY A 25 7.20 -3.93 29.31
CA GLY A 25 8.28 -3.93 30.31
C GLY A 25 9.63 -4.35 29.71
N TYR A 26 9.65 -5.42 28.92
CA TYR A 26 10.84 -5.86 28.18
C TYR A 26 11.34 -4.78 27.20
N LEU A 27 10.42 -4.12 26.49
CA LEU A 27 10.79 -3.06 25.54
C LEU A 27 11.36 -1.83 26.25
N ALA A 28 10.86 -1.50 27.45
CA ALA A 28 11.41 -0.45 28.29
C ALA A 28 12.82 -0.80 28.80
N GLU A 29 13.03 -2.03 29.28
CA GLU A 29 14.35 -2.53 29.70
C GLU A 29 15.37 -2.54 28.55
N LEU A 30 14.92 -2.85 27.33
CA LEU A 30 15.74 -2.78 26.12
C LEU A 30 16.16 -1.34 25.77
N GLY A 31 15.48 -0.32 26.32
CA GLY A 31 15.75 1.09 26.05
C GLY A 31 15.05 1.62 24.80
N VAL A 32 13.89 1.07 24.44
CA VAL A 32 13.11 1.54 23.27
C VAL A 32 12.43 2.87 23.57
N ASP A 33 12.77 3.89 22.79
CA ASP A 33 12.17 5.24 22.89
C ASP A 33 10.78 5.36 22.23
N ALA A 34 10.51 4.54 21.22
CA ALA A 34 9.27 4.58 20.45
C ALA A 34 8.96 3.25 19.77
N LEU A 35 7.67 2.94 19.66
CA LEU A 35 7.12 1.83 18.89
C LEU A 35 6.36 2.37 17.69
N TRP A 36 6.85 2.06 16.49
CA TRP A 36 6.08 2.24 15.26
C TRP A 36 5.31 0.97 14.94
N PHE A 37 4.00 1.06 14.79
CA PHE A 37 3.12 -0.03 14.38
C PHE A 37 2.86 0.00 12.88
N ASN A 38 2.97 -1.16 12.24
CA ASN A 38 2.33 -1.37 10.93
C ASN A 38 0.81 -1.22 11.08
N PRO A 39 0.05 -1.05 9.98
CA PRO A 39 -1.40 -0.92 10.05
C PRO A 39 -2.06 -1.99 10.92
N TRP A 40 -2.71 -1.55 11.98
CA TRP A 40 -3.49 -2.38 12.92
C TRP A 40 -5.00 -2.21 12.74
N TYR A 41 -5.38 -1.51 11.67
CA TYR A 41 -6.74 -1.10 11.37
C TYR A 41 -7.54 -2.26 10.80
N LEU A 42 -8.87 -2.14 10.80
CA LEU A 42 -9.73 -3.09 10.12
C LEU A 42 -9.32 -3.22 8.65
N SER A 43 -8.97 -4.44 8.24
CA SER A 43 -8.45 -4.72 6.91
C SER A 43 -8.81 -6.14 6.46
N PRO A 44 -9.12 -6.36 5.16
CA PRO A 44 -9.22 -7.70 4.59
C PRO A 44 -7.89 -8.46 4.50
N MET A 45 -6.78 -7.83 4.87
CA MET A 45 -5.42 -8.40 4.92
C MET A 45 -4.87 -8.84 3.57
N LYS A 46 -5.34 -8.24 2.47
CA LYS A 46 -4.82 -8.50 1.11
C LYS A 46 -3.38 -8.03 0.94
N ASP A 47 -3.01 -7.01 1.68
CA ASP A 47 -1.65 -6.48 1.76
C ASP A 47 -1.20 -6.36 3.23
N GLY A 48 -1.53 -7.37 4.04
CA GLY A 48 -1.07 -7.45 5.44
C GLY A 48 -1.46 -6.27 6.32
N GLY A 49 -2.60 -5.63 6.04
CA GLY A 49 -3.15 -4.50 6.79
C GLY A 49 -3.09 -3.16 6.05
N TYR A 50 -2.33 -3.04 4.96
CA TYR A 50 -2.22 -1.79 4.19
C TYR A 50 -3.44 -1.52 3.30
N ASP A 51 -4.27 -2.53 3.03
CA ASP A 51 -5.61 -2.40 2.48
C ASP A 51 -6.62 -2.04 3.60
N VAL A 52 -6.61 -0.78 4.03
CA VAL A 52 -7.41 -0.31 5.18
C VAL A 52 -8.88 -0.11 4.80
N ALA A 53 -9.79 -0.78 5.51
CA ALA A 53 -11.24 -0.64 5.35
C ALA A 53 -11.86 0.39 6.32
N ASP A 54 -11.27 0.57 7.50
CA ASP A 54 -11.65 1.63 8.46
C ASP A 54 -10.47 2.02 9.36
N TYR A 55 -9.98 3.25 9.21
CA TYR A 55 -8.87 3.81 9.99
C TYR A 55 -9.17 4.04 11.48
N ARG A 56 -10.44 4.03 11.89
CA ARG A 56 -10.88 4.30 13.26
C ARG A 56 -11.28 3.04 14.02
N ALA A 57 -11.25 1.89 13.35
CA ALA A 57 -11.42 0.58 13.95
C ALA A 57 -10.09 -0.18 14.00
N ILE A 58 -9.86 -0.91 15.09
CA ILE A 58 -8.79 -1.91 15.17
C ILE A 58 -9.30 -3.21 14.58
N ASP A 59 -8.44 -3.92 13.84
CA ASP A 59 -8.81 -5.23 13.32
C ASP A 59 -9.13 -6.20 14.47
N PRO A 60 -10.26 -6.93 14.43
CA PRO A 60 -10.62 -7.88 15.48
C PRO A 60 -9.55 -8.94 15.75
N ALA A 61 -8.71 -9.27 14.77
CA ALA A 61 -7.58 -10.19 14.94
C ALA A 61 -6.45 -9.63 15.83
N PHE A 62 -6.44 -8.32 16.10
CA PHE A 62 -5.46 -7.67 16.97
C PHE A 62 -6.06 -7.17 18.28
N GLY A 63 -7.38 -7.02 18.36
CA GLY A 63 -8.09 -6.62 19.57
C GLY A 63 -9.15 -5.56 19.29
N THR A 64 -9.18 -4.52 20.13
CA THR A 64 -10.20 -3.45 20.04
C THR A 64 -9.57 -2.07 20.14
N LEU A 65 -10.32 -1.03 19.76
CA LEU A 65 -9.88 0.36 19.94
C LEU A 65 -9.54 0.68 21.40
N ALA A 66 -10.31 0.15 22.35
CA ALA A 66 -10.03 0.32 23.78
C ALA A 66 -8.71 -0.35 24.21
N GLU A 67 -8.36 -1.50 23.62
CA GLU A 67 -7.06 -2.13 23.86
C GLU A 67 -5.89 -1.33 23.24
N ALA A 68 -6.10 -0.70 22.08
CA ALA A 68 -5.11 0.22 21.52
C ALA A 68 -4.91 1.46 22.40
N GLU A 69 -6.00 2.04 22.93
CA GLU A 69 -5.94 3.16 23.87
C GLU A 69 -5.17 2.80 25.16
N LYS A 70 -5.42 1.59 25.72
CA LYS A 70 -4.65 1.08 26.86
C LYS A 70 -3.17 0.92 26.53
N LEU A 71 -2.84 0.31 25.39
CA LEU A 71 -1.46 0.14 24.97
C LEU A 71 -0.75 1.49 24.85
N ILE A 72 -1.37 2.48 24.20
CA ILE A 72 -0.79 3.81 24.04
C ILE A 72 -0.54 4.47 25.41
N ALA A 73 -1.49 4.36 26.34
CA ALA A 73 -1.36 4.91 27.68
C ALA A 73 -0.24 4.23 28.49
N GLU A 74 -0.21 2.89 28.52
CA GLU A 74 0.78 2.10 29.25
C GLU A 74 2.20 2.27 28.68
N ALA A 75 2.33 2.30 27.35
CA ALA A 75 3.61 2.59 26.70
C ALA A 75 4.14 3.97 27.12
N ARG A 76 3.25 4.98 27.15
CA ARG A 76 3.62 6.34 27.57
C ARG A 76 4.05 6.41 29.03
N GLU A 77 3.41 5.66 29.93
CA GLU A 77 3.82 5.57 31.35
C GLU A 77 5.24 5.02 31.51
N LEU A 78 5.67 4.15 30.59
CA LEU A 78 7.02 3.62 30.52
C LEU A 78 7.99 4.50 29.72
N GLY A 79 7.58 5.69 29.30
CA GLY A 79 8.38 6.62 28.50
C GLY A 79 8.50 6.26 27.02
N ILE A 80 7.72 5.28 26.54
CA ILE A 80 7.74 4.79 25.16
C ILE A 80 6.66 5.52 24.35
N ARG A 81 7.06 6.16 23.25
CA ARG A 81 6.14 6.83 22.32
C ARG A 81 5.50 5.85 21.34
N THR A 82 4.22 6.01 21.03
CA THR A 82 3.56 5.22 19.98
C THR A 82 3.48 6.00 18.67
N ILE A 83 3.86 5.36 17.56
CA ILE A 83 3.77 5.88 16.19
C ILE A 83 2.88 4.92 15.40
N VAL A 84 1.90 5.44 14.66
CA VAL A 84 1.00 4.64 13.81
C VAL A 84 1.33 4.81 12.34
N ASP A 85 1.08 3.78 11.54
CA ASP A 85 1.13 3.87 10.09
C ASP A 85 -0.11 4.57 9.53
N ILE A 86 0.05 5.43 8.52
CA ILE A 86 -1.06 6.04 7.78
C ILE A 86 -0.82 5.78 6.30
N VAL A 87 -1.83 5.25 5.60
CA VAL A 87 -1.74 4.83 4.19
C VAL A 87 -2.58 5.77 3.31
N PRO A 88 -2.10 7.00 3.03
CA PRO A 88 -2.93 8.01 2.37
C PRO A 88 -3.30 7.68 0.92
N ASN A 89 -2.53 6.82 0.24
CA ASN A 89 -2.63 6.65 -1.19
C ASN A 89 -3.92 5.94 -1.64
N HIS A 90 -4.35 4.94 -0.88
CA HIS A 90 -5.42 4.02 -1.23
C HIS A 90 -6.17 3.58 0.03
N VAL A 91 -7.35 3.00 -0.17
CA VAL A 91 -8.12 2.28 0.86
C VAL A 91 -8.44 0.89 0.33
N SER A 92 -8.97 0.00 1.17
CA SER A 92 -9.53 -1.27 0.71
C SER A 92 -10.72 -1.06 -0.24
N ASP A 93 -10.90 -1.97 -1.19
CA ASP A 93 -12.13 -2.11 -1.98
C ASP A 93 -13.39 -2.38 -1.14
N GLN A 94 -13.22 -2.83 0.10
CA GLN A 94 -14.30 -2.98 1.08
C GLN A 94 -14.62 -1.70 1.85
N HIS A 95 -13.82 -0.64 1.70
CA HIS A 95 -14.05 0.66 2.34
C HIS A 95 -15.42 1.23 1.89
N PRO A 96 -16.22 1.81 2.80
CA PRO A 96 -17.56 2.32 2.49
C PRO A 96 -17.61 3.26 1.28
N TRP A 97 -16.63 4.17 1.16
CA TRP A 97 -16.52 5.06 0.01
C TRP A 97 -16.37 4.33 -1.32
N PHE A 98 -15.53 3.29 -1.39
CA PHE A 98 -15.33 2.58 -2.66
C PHE A 98 -16.55 1.76 -3.02
N ARG A 99 -17.17 1.10 -2.03
CA ARG A 99 -18.44 0.37 -2.23
C ARG A 99 -19.55 1.29 -2.75
N ALA A 100 -19.64 2.51 -2.23
CA ALA A 100 -20.57 3.51 -2.74
C ALA A 100 -20.20 3.98 -4.16
N ALA A 101 -18.92 4.23 -4.43
CA ALA A 101 -18.42 4.61 -5.75
C ALA A 101 -18.76 3.57 -6.83
N LEU A 102 -18.69 2.27 -6.52
CA LEU A 102 -19.06 1.20 -7.45
C LEU A 102 -20.53 1.26 -7.87
N THR A 103 -21.41 1.89 -7.08
CA THR A 103 -22.83 2.07 -7.44
C THR A 103 -23.10 3.21 -8.43
N GLY A 104 -22.08 3.99 -8.81
CA GLY A 104 -22.24 5.13 -9.74
C GLY A 104 -22.56 6.46 -9.06
N GLY A 105 -22.52 6.52 -7.73
CA GLY A 105 -22.79 7.72 -6.94
C GLY A 105 -21.67 8.77 -6.96
N PRO A 106 -21.88 9.91 -6.27
CA PRO A 106 -20.89 10.99 -6.16
C PRO A 106 -19.55 10.54 -5.57
N GLU A 107 -19.53 9.45 -4.80
CA GLU A 107 -18.31 8.87 -4.23
C GLU A 107 -17.31 8.40 -5.30
N ARG A 108 -17.72 8.23 -6.56
CA ARG A 108 -16.78 8.01 -7.68
C ARG A 108 -15.72 9.09 -7.78
N GLU A 109 -16.05 10.34 -7.45
CA GLU A 109 -15.10 11.46 -7.52
C GLU A 109 -13.97 11.36 -6.49
N LEU A 110 -14.15 10.53 -5.45
CA LEU A 110 -13.15 10.26 -4.41
C LEU A 110 -12.03 9.34 -4.90
N PHE A 111 -12.17 8.73 -6.08
CA PHE A 111 -11.21 7.80 -6.67
C PHE A 111 -10.92 8.17 -8.13
N HIS A 112 -9.99 7.43 -8.74
CA HIS A 112 -9.65 7.61 -10.15
C HIS A 112 -10.38 6.61 -11.05
N PHE A 113 -11.61 6.94 -11.45
CA PHE A 113 -12.34 6.24 -12.52
C PHE A 113 -12.09 6.89 -13.88
N ARG A 114 -11.83 6.10 -14.91
CA ARG A 114 -11.58 6.58 -16.28
C ARG A 114 -12.16 5.62 -17.32
N PRO A 115 -12.68 6.12 -18.45
CA PRO A 115 -13.04 5.26 -19.56
C PRO A 115 -11.80 4.57 -20.14
N GLY A 116 -11.98 3.34 -20.63
CA GLY A 116 -10.93 2.60 -21.33
C GLY A 116 -10.60 3.18 -22.70
N ARG A 117 -9.48 2.74 -23.27
CA ARG A 117 -9.11 2.92 -24.68
C ARG A 117 -9.59 1.73 -25.52
N GLY A 118 -9.49 1.84 -26.85
CA GLY A 118 -9.98 0.82 -27.79
C GLY A 118 -11.37 1.14 -28.31
N GLU A 119 -11.86 0.36 -29.26
CA GLU A 119 -13.17 0.59 -29.90
C GLU A 119 -14.34 0.41 -28.90
N HIS A 120 -14.14 -0.43 -27.89
CA HIS A 120 -15.15 -0.78 -26.89
C HIS A 120 -14.65 -0.54 -25.44
N GLY A 121 -13.59 0.26 -25.27
CA GLY A 121 -13.00 0.53 -23.96
C GLY A 121 -12.33 -0.70 -23.32
N GLU A 122 -11.89 -1.66 -24.15
CA GLU A 122 -11.31 -2.94 -23.74
C GLU A 122 -9.85 -2.83 -23.28
N LEU A 123 -9.20 -1.71 -23.53
CA LEU A 123 -7.82 -1.44 -23.10
C LEU A 123 -7.80 -0.45 -21.91
N PRO A 124 -6.83 -0.57 -21.00
CA PRO A 124 -6.72 0.35 -19.87
C PRO A 124 -6.46 1.80 -20.35
N PRO A 125 -6.84 2.82 -19.55
CA PRO A 125 -6.70 4.24 -19.89
C PRO A 125 -5.26 4.65 -20.25
N ASN A 126 -4.26 4.04 -19.61
CA ASN A 126 -2.85 4.21 -19.93
C ASN A 126 -2.07 2.90 -19.69
N ASP A 127 -0.75 2.97 -19.71
CA ASP A 127 0.19 1.85 -19.55
C ASP A 127 0.84 1.78 -18.17
N TRP A 128 0.26 2.44 -17.17
CA TRP A 128 0.75 2.39 -15.80
C TRP A 128 0.68 0.96 -15.26
N ARG A 129 1.68 0.60 -14.46
CA ARG A 129 1.85 -0.73 -13.89
C ARG A 129 1.72 -0.67 -12.39
N SER A 130 1.09 -1.69 -11.83
CA SER A 130 1.06 -1.88 -10.38
C SER A 130 2.48 -2.21 -9.89
N GLU A 131 2.82 -1.71 -8.71
CA GLU A 131 4.05 -2.02 -7.99
C GLU A 131 4.11 -3.52 -7.61
N PHE A 132 2.95 -4.18 -7.49
CA PHE A 132 2.84 -5.63 -7.26
C PHE A 132 2.82 -6.45 -8.56
N GLY A 133 2.93 -5.78 -9.71
CA GLY A 133 2.94 -6.41 -11.03
C GLY A 133 1.56 -6.43 -11.70
N GLY A 134 1.57 -6.62 -13.03
CA GLY A 134 0.37 -6.46 -13.86
C GLY A 134 0.03 -4.99 -14.20
N PRO A 135 -1.17 -4.74 -14.76
CA PRO A 135 -1.69 -3.40 -15.02
C PRO A 135 -2.11 -2.70 -13.71
N ALA A 136 -2.02 -1.37 -13.68
CA ALA A 136 -2.51 -0.56 -12.55
C ALA A 136 -4.01 -0.21 -12.64
N TRP A 137 -4.75 -0.88 -13.52
CA TRP A 137 -6.14 -0.58 -13.81
C TRP A 137 -6.95 -1.85 -13.86
N THR A 138 -8.14 -1.81 -13.25
CA THR A 138 -9.13 -2.89 -13.30
C THR A 138 -10.42 -2.39 -13.93
N ARG A 139 -10.93 -3.12 -14.92
CA ARG A 139 -12.17 -2.79 -15.65
C ARG A 139 -13.39 -3.23 -14.86
N LEU A 140 -14.41 -2.37 -14.82
CA LEU A 140 -15.69 -2.61 -14.21
C LEU A 140 -16.75 -3.08 -15.24
N PRO A 141 -17.86 -3.68 -14.77
CA PRO A 141 -18.95 -4.13 -15.66
C PRO A 141 -19.61 -3.02 -16.47
N ASP A 142 -19.58 -1.77 -15.98
CA ASP A 142 -20.13 -0.60 -16.69
C ASP A 142 -19.16 -0.02 -17.74
N GLY A 143 -17.96 -0.59 -17.88
CA GLY A 143 -16.97 -0.25 -18.89
C GLY A 143 -15.88 0.72 -18.43
N ASP A 144 -16.06 1.38 -17.28
CA ASP A 144 -15.02 2.23 -16.68
C ASP A 144 -13.90 1.38 -16.07
N TRP A 145 -12.75 2.01 -15.87
CA TRP A 145 -11.59 1.43 -15.18
C TRP A 145 -11.30 2.24 -13.93
N TYR A 146 -10.95 1.57 -12.83
CA TYR A 146 -10.43 2.24 -11.64
C TYR A 146 -8.92 2.00 -11.48
N LEU A 147 -8.22 3.00 -10.98
CA LEU A 147 -6.79 2.94 -10.69
C LEU A 147 -6.51 2.21 -9.38
N HIS A 148 -5.48 1.38 -9.38
CA HIS A 148 -4.83 0.83 -8.20
C HIS A 148 -3.32 0.71 -8.48
N LEU A 149 -2.49 1.41 -7.72
CA LEU A 149 -1.03 1.33 -7.87
C LEU A 149 -0.43 0.09 -7.19
N PHE A 150 -1.22 -0.61 -6.37
CA PHE A 150 -0.86 -1.84 -5.67
C PHE A 150 -1.81 -2.97 -6.07
N ALA A 151 -2.39 -3.71 -5.13
CA ALA A 151 -3.36 -4.76 -5.43
C ALA A 151 -4.67 -4.18 -6.03
N PRO A 152 -5.43 -4.93 -6.84
CA PRO A 152 -6.76 -4.51 -7.27
C PRO A 152 -7.69 -4.16 -6.10
N GLU A 153 -7.54 -4.84 -4.96
CA GLU A 153 -8.27 -4.55 -3.72
C GLU A 153 -7.83 -3.24 -3.02
N GLN A 154 -6.90 -2.46 -3.60
CA GLN A 154 -6.39 -1.19 -3.06
C GLN A 154 -6.66 -0.02 -4.05
N PRO A 155 -7.92 0.37 -4.26
CA PRO A 155 -8.26 1.51 -5.12
C PRO A 155 -7.64 2.83 -4.62
N ASP A 156 -7.00 3.54 -5.55
CA ASP A 156 -6.30 4.79 -5.28
C ASP A 156 -7.27 5.96 -5.06
N LEU A 157 -7.05 6.68 -3.97
CA LEU A 157 -7.80 7.88 -3.63
C LEU A 157 -7.38 9.08 -4.50
N ASN A 158 -8.37 9.90 -4.83
CA ASN A 158 -8.19 11.14 -5.57
C ASN A 158 -7.91 12.32 -4.63
N TRP A 159 -6.64 12.58 -4.33
CA TRP A 159 -6.22 13.68 -3.44
C TRP A 159 -6.50 15.09 -3.96
N ALA A 160 -6.92 15.25 -5.23
CA ALA A 160 -7.42 16.52 -5.72
C ALA A 160 -8.78 16.88 -5.08
N HIS A 161 -9.56 15.88 -4.67
CA HIS A 161 -10.88 16.07 -4.05
C HIS A 161 -10.74 16.54 -2.59
N PRO A 162 -11.40 17.64 -2.18
CA PRO A 162 -11.23 18.21 -0.83
C PRO A 162 -11.67 17.27 0.28
N ALA A 163 -12.71 16.44 0.08
CA ALA A 163 -13.15 15.49 1.10
C ALA A 163 -12.10 14.42 1.43
N VAL A 164 -11.27 14.01 0.46
CA VAL A 164 -10.17 13.06 0.71
C VAL A 164 -9.13 13.67 1.64
N ARG A 165 -8.77 14.95 1.40
CA ARG A 165 -7.83 15.68 2.27
C ARG A 165 -8.39 15.85 3.68
N GLN A 166 -9.63 16.30 3.79
CA GLN A 166 -10.31 16.49 5.07
C GLN A 166 -10.37 15.19 5.88
N GLU A 167 -10.75 14.08 5.26
CA GLU A 167 -10.83 12.79 5.94
C GLU A 167 -9.49 12.35 6.52
N HIS A 168 -8.39 12.54 5.79
CA HIS A 168 -7.07 12.18 6.30
C HIS A 168 -6.62 13.09 7.45
N GLU A 169 -6.96 14.38 7.41
CA GLU A 169 -6.75 15.27 8.57
C GLU A 169 -7.55 14.81 9.79
N ASP A 170 -8.78 14.35 9.60
CA ASP A 170 -9.65 13.84 10.67
C ASP A 170 -9.18 12.49 11.21
N ILE A 171 -8.62 11.61 10.36
CA ILE A 171 -7.96 10.37 10.78
C ILE A 171 -6.74 10.68 11.65
N LEU A 172 -5.89 11.62 11.21
CA LEU A 172 -4.73 12.05 11.99
C LEU A 172 -5.17 12.60 13.36
N ARG A 173 -6.16 13.50 13.36
CA ARG A 173 -6.73 14.05 14.60
C ARG A 173 -7.24 12.97 15.53
N PHE A 174 -8.00 11.99 15.01
CA PHE A 174 -8.55 10.88 15.78
C PHE A 174 -7.46 10.10 16.56
N TRP A 175 -6.31 9.85 15.94
CA TRP A 175 -5.21 9.14 16.57
C TRP A 175 -4.38 10.01 17.51
N PHE A 176 -4.15 11.29 17.16
CA PHE A 176 -3.46 12.23 18.06
C PHE A 176 -4.26 12.50 19.34
N GLU A 177 -5.59 12.61 19.26
CA GLU A 177 -6.48 12.76 20.43
C GLU A 177 -6.38 11.57 21.39
N ARG A 178 -5.95 10.39 20.89
CA ARG A 178 -5.72 9.17 21.69
C ARG A 178 -4.30 9.06 22.25
N GLY A 179 -3.44 10.04 22.00
CA GLY A 179 -2.10 10.10 22.56
C GLY A 179 -1.01 9.42 21.72
N VAL A 180 -1.31 9.07 20.46
CA VAL A 180 -0.26 8.74 19.48
C VAL A 180 0.70 9.92 19.37
N ALA A 181 2.02 9.63 19.37
CA ALA A 181 3.07 10.64 19.40
C ALA A 181 3.58 11.03 18.00
N GLY A 182 3.22 10.27 16.96
CA GLY A 182 3.62 10.55 15.59
C GLY A 182 3.03 9.57 14.60
N VAL A 183 3.30 9.80 13.32
CA VAL A 183 2.83 8.95 12.22
C VAL A 183 3.97 8.60 11.29
N ARG A 184 3.94 7.40 10.74
CA ARG A 184 4.71 7.02 9.55
C ARG A 184 3.76 7.06 8.37
N ILE A 185 4.14 7.76 7.31
CA ILE A 185 3.32 7.87 6.10
C ILE A 185 3.78 6.82 5.08
N ASP A 186 2.92 5.87 4.76
CA ASP A 186 3.15 4.92 3.68
C ASP A 186 2.99 5.59 2.31
N SER A 187 3.81 5.16 1.34
CA SER A 187 3.65 5.56 -0.07
C SER A 187 3.52 7.08 -0.30
N ALA A 188 4.20 7.90 0.51
CA ALA A 188 4.02 9.36 0.56
C ALA A 188 4.20 10.10 -0.79
N ALA A 189 4.89 9.48 -1.76
CA ALA A 189 5.13 10.03 -3.08
C ALA A 189 3.98 9.79 -4.09
N LEU A 190 3.00 8.94 -3.76
CA LEU A 190 1.97 8.47 -4.67
C LEU A 190 0.59 9.14 -4.57
N PRO A 191 0.19 9.88 -3.50
CA PRO A 191 -1.10 10.56 -3.44
C PRO A 191 -1.43 11.48 -4.62
N ALA A 192 -0.43 12.21 -5.13
CA ALA A 192 -0.60 13.11 -6.26
C ALA A 192 -0.43 12.37 -7.60
N LYS A 193 -1.48 12.37 -8.42
CA LYS A 193 -1.49 11.80 -9.77
C LYS A 193 -1.54 12.90 -10.83
N ASP A 194 -0.98 12.65 -12.01
CA ASP A 194 -1.20 13.52 -13.18
C ASP A 194 -2.71 13.53 -13.51
N PRO A 195 -3.39 14.70 -13.51
CA PRO A 195 -4.82 14.79 -13.80
C PRO A 195 -5.21 14.20 -15.15
N GLY A 196 -4.32 14.31 -16.14
CA GLY A 196 -4.49 13.76 -17.48
C GLY A 196 -4.11 12.28 -17.59
N CYS A 197 -3.61 11.66 -16.52
CA CYS A 197 -3.19 10.26 -16.47
C CYS A 197 -2.31 9.87 -17.67
N ARG A 198 -1.39 10.75 -18.08
CA ARG A 198 -0.55 10.55 -19.27
C ARG A 198 0.32 9.31 -19.12
N THR A 199 0.50 8.60 -20.23
CA THR A 199 1.38 7.42 -20.33
C THR A 199 2.81 7.80 -19.94
N SER A 200 3.48 6.93 -19.19
CA SER A 200 4.85 7.21 -18.77
C SER A 200 5.83 7.05 -19.95
N PRO A 201 6.79 7.97 -20.17
CA PRO A 201 7.74 7.89 -21.28
C PRO A 201 8.55 6.57 -21.31
N ARG A 202 8.70 5.92 -20.16
CA ARG A 202 9.49 4.69 -20.00
C ARG A 202 8.79 3.45 -20.54
N ALA A 203 7.46 3.47 -20.68
CA ALA A 203 6.73 2.38 -21.30
C ALA A 203 6.89 2.37 -22.84
N ALA A 204 7.16 3.53 -23.44
CA ALA A 204 7.40 3.66 -24.88
C ALA A 204 8.72 3.03 -25.36
N THR A 205 9.64 2.70 -24.45
CA THR A 205 10.99 2.20 -24.80
C THR A 205 11.14 0.68 -24.79
N ARG A 206 10.09 -0.09 -24.49
CA ARG A 206 10.10 -1.56 -24.61
C ARG A 206 9.57 -1.98 -25.98
N THR A 207 10.45 -1.94 -26.98
CA THR A 207 10.22 -2.63 -28.27
C THR A 207 9.96 -4.12 -28.00
N PRO A 208 8.92 -4.74 -28.59
CA PRO A 208 8.72 -6.18 -28.46
C PRO A 208 9.94 -6.90 -29.04
N MET A 209 10.56 -7.77 -28.25
CA MET A 209 11.65 -8.60 -28.70
C MET A 209 11.10 -9.52 -29.80
N SER A 210 11.52 -9.30 -31.05
CA SER A 210 11.14 -10.10 -32.21
C SER A 210 11.42 -11.57 -31.92
N THR A 211 10.40 -12.41 -32.01
CA THR A 211 10.53 -13.87 -31.95
C THR A 211 11.29 -14.36 -33.17
N ALA A 212 12.61 -14.50 -33.04
CA ALA A 212 13.42 -15.21 -34.02
C ALA A 212 13.00 -16.69 -34.02
N THR A 213 12.37 -17.10 -35.11
CA THR A 213 12.00 -18.49 -35.41
C THR A 213 13.28 -19.26 -35.69
N ASN A 214 13.68 -20.17 -34.78
CA ASN A 214 14.74 -21.13 -35.10
C ASN A 214 14.11 -22.36 -35.76
N SER A 215 14.38 -22.49 -37.06
CA SER A 215 14.15 -23.67 -37.87
C SER A 215 14.91 -24.88 -37.31
N THR A 216 14.17 -25.95 -37.07
CA THR A 216 14.68 -27.27 -36.68
C THR A 216 15.47 -27.90 -37.83
N THR A 217 16.65 -28.44 -37.54
CA THR A 217 17.25 -29.50 -38.36
C THR A 217 17.87 -30.55 -37.43
N SER A 218 17.46 -31.80 -37.62
CA SER A 218 17.83 -32.93 -36.78
C SER A 218 19.15 -33.56 -37.22
N THR A 219 19.98 -33.93 -36.25
CA THR A 219 20.84 -35.13 -36.20
C THR A 219 21.34 -35.16 -34.75
N GLY A 220 21.16 -36.18 -33.92
CA GLY A 220 21.32 -37.60 -34.14
C GLY A 220 22.44 -38.09 -33.20
N ALA A 221 22.11 -39.06 -32.33
CA ALA A 221 22.98 -39.89 -31.50
C ALA A 221 23.38 -39.42 -30.08
N GLY A 222 23.15 -40.32 -29.11
CA GLY A 222 24.07 -40.54 -27.99
C GLY A 222 23.52 -40.29 -26.59
N VAL A 223 22.82 -41.28 -26.00
CA VAL A 223 22.66 -41.42 -24.55
C VAL A 223 23.52 -42.61 -24.12
N PRO A 224 24.38 -42.44 -23.10
CA PRO A 224 24.11 -43.17 -21.86
C PRO A 224 24.34 -42.33 -20.59
N SER A 225 23.44 -42.53 -19.61
CA SER A 225 23.66 -42.19 -18.20
C SER A 225 24.87 -42.96 -17.64
N PRO A 226 25.53 -42.49 -16.56
CA PRO A 226 25.08 -42.96 -15.25
C PRO A 226 25.28 -41.99 -14.06
N THR A 227 24.52 -42.28 -13.00
CA THR A 227 24.85 -42.14 -11.57
C THR A 227 25.14 -40.76 -10.93
N SER A 228 24.24 -40.44 -9.99
CA SER A 228 24.50 -40.03 -8.60
C SER A 228 25.75 -39.19 -8.31
N THR A 229 25.54 -37.93 -7.91
CA THR A 229 26.35 -37.36 -6.83
C THR A 229 25.56 -36.30 -6.06
N ARG A 230 25.49 -36.52 -4.74
CA ARG A 230 25.08 -35.56 -3.72
C ARG A 230 26.23 -34.57 -3.54
N ALA A 231 25.96 -33.26 -3.62
CA ALA A 231 26.90 -32.25 -3.14
C ALA A 231 26.15 -31.02 -2.60
N SER A 232 26.36 -30.80 -1.32
CA SER A 232 26.19 -29.56 -0.58
C SER A 232 27.11 -28.44 -1.07
N SER A 233 26.64 -27.20 -0.96
CA SER A 233 27.36 -25.92 -0.78
C SER A 233 26.48 -24.85 -1.42
N SER A 234 26.42 -23.59 -1.05
CA SER A 234 26.95 -22.74 0.02
C SER A 234 26.37 -21.35 -0.34
N ALA A 235 26.17 -20.51 0.66
CA ALA A 235 25.62 -19.18 0.53
C ALA A 235 26.23 -18.33 -0.61
N ARG A 236 25.38 -17.53 -1.25
CA ARG A 236 25.81 -16.23 -1.81
C ARG A 236 24.85 -15.16 -1.29
N SER A 237 25.38 -14.38 -0.35
CA SER A 237 24.84 -13.10 0.06
C SER A 237 24.83 -12.16 -1.15
N GLY A 238 23.63 -11.78 -1.59
CA GLY A 238 23.41 -10.68 -2.50
C GLY A 238 22.58 -9.64 -1.78
N SER A 239 23.22 -8.57 -1.33
CA SER A 239 22.57 -7.38 -0.78
C SER A 239 21.70 -6.75 -1.86
N PRO A 240 20.37 -6.58 -1.67
CA PRO A 240 19.60 -5.74 -2.58
C PRO A 240 19.85 -4.28 -2.21
N THR A 241 20.49 -3.56 -3.13
CA THR A 241 20.50 -2.09 -3.15
C THR A 241 19.06 -1.57 -3.11
N PRO A 242 18.72 -0.55 -2.31
CA PRO A 242 17.38 0.01 -2.30
C PRO A 242 17.11 0.68 -3.65
N ASN A 243 16.12 0.17 -4.38
CA ASN A 243 15.59 0.84 -5.57
C ASN A 243 14.93 2.15 -5.09
N ALA A 244 15.47 3.28 -5.54
CA ALA A 244 14.81 4.56 -5.40
C ALA A 244 13.49 4.56 -6.18
N SER A 245 12.36 4.74 -5.49
CA SER A 245 11.06 4.99 -6.11
C SER A 245 11.15 6.23 -6.99
N PRO A 246 10.76 6.18 -8.28
CA PRO A 246 10.83 7.35 -9.13
C PRO A 246 9.63 8.26 -8.85
N ALA A 247 9.94 9.48 -8.42
CA ALA A 247 9.01 10.58 -8.30
C ALA A 247 8.20 10.74 -9.60
N ILE A 248 6.88 10.62 -9.50
CA ILE A 248 5.95 11.02 -10.55
C ILE A 248 6.00 12.56 -10.60
N CYS A 249 6.45 13.11 -11.73
CA CYS A 249 6.66 14.55 -11.93
C CYS A 249 5.45 15.39 -11.47
N ALA A 250 5.63 16.16 -10.40
CA ALA A 250 4.71 17.24 -10.04
C ALA A 250 4.94 18.43 -10.98
N PRO A 251 3.88 19.07 -11.53
CA PRO A 251 4.05 20.31 -12.26
C PRO A 251 4.40 21.45 -11.31
N THR A 252 5.60 22.02 -11.46
CA THR A 252 5.94 23.35 -10.96
C THR A 252 5.03 24.38 -11.60
N ASN A 253 4.22 25.08 -10.82
CA ASN A 253 3.84 26.47 -11.07
C ASN A 253 3.26 27.10 -9.80
N CYS A 254 4.10 27.84 -9.08
CA CYS A 254 3.66 28.89 -8.17
C CYS A 254 3.31 30.12 -9.00
N THR A 255 2.04 30.53 -9.00
CA THR A 255 1.66 31.89 -9.41
C THR A 255 1.82 32.85 -8.23
N PRO A 256 2.43 34.03 -8.41
CA PRO A 256 2.55 35.01 -7.34
C PRO A 256 1.18 35.64 -7.05
N ARG A 257 0.87 35.75 -5.75
CA ARG A 257 -0.28 36.48 -5.24
C ARG A 257 -0.10 37.96 -5.56
N SER A 258 -0.99 38.53 -6.39
CA SER A 258 -1.04 39.98 -6.61
C SER A 258 -1.57 40.66 -5.35
N THR A 259 -0.73 41.43 -4.68
CA THR A 259 -1.17 42.48 -3.77
C THR A 259 -1.55 43.71 -4.58
N SER A 260 -2.83 44.11 -4.55
CA SER A 260 -3.24 45.46 -4.96
C SER A 260 -3.27 46.38 -3.74
N PRO A 261 -2.85 47.65 -3.85
CA PRO A 261 -2.82 48.59 -2.74
C PRO A 261 -4.09 49.45 -2.65
N SER A 262 -4.25 50.04 -1.45
CA SER A 262 -5.23 51.04 -0.97
C SER A 262 -6.37 50.48 -0.14
#